data_AF-S2RRW8-F1
#
_entry.id   AF-S2RRW8-F1
#
_cell.length_a   1.000
_cell.length_b   1.000
_cell.length_c   1.000
_cell.angle_alpha   90.00
_cell.angle_beta   90.00
_cell.angle_gamma   90.00
#
_symmetry.space_group_name_H-M   'P 1'
#
loop_
_entity.id
_entity.type
_entity.pdbx_description
1 polymer ?
#
loop_
_entity_poly.entity_id
_entity_poly.type
_entity_poly.pdbx_seq_one_letter_code
_entity_poly.pdbx_strand_id
1 'polypeptide(L)'
;MNEKGTAIFKKRYQYILRFLILWIGSYTLFIRYLFPENSPLLQMIFLFVIPFSLVAYLIYEYFRLKVAKLGSLILLVVLLGMLVLVCLQILKVITL
;
A
#
# COMPACT_ATOMS: atom_id res chain seq x y z
N MET A 1 15.83 -22.78 -2.69
CA MET A 1 14.84 -21.75 -3.06
C MET A 1 13.45 -22.38 -2.98
N ASN A 2 12.49 -21.78 -2.26
CA ASN A 2 11.17 -22.40 -2.06
C ASN A 2 10.21 -22.01 -3.21
N GLU A 3 10.16 -22.84 -4.25
CA GLU A 3 9.36 -22.58 -5.46
C GLU A 3 7.86 -22.46 -5.16
N LYS A 4 7.34 -23.30 -4.26
CA LYS A 4 5.93 -23.24 -3.81
C LYS A 4 5.62 -21.92 -3.09
N GLY A 5 6.51 -21.48 -2.20
CA GLY A 5 6.36 -20.20 -1.50
C GLY A 5 6.36 -19.01 -2.45
N THR A 6 7.20 -19.06 -3.49
CA THR A 6 7.31 -17.99 -4.49
C THR A 6 6.04 -17.85 -5.34
N ALA A 7 5.42 -18.97 -5.74
CA ALA A 7 4.17 -18.96 -6.50
C ALA A 7 2.99 -18.39 -5.68
N ILE A 8 2.89 -18.80 -4.41
CA ILE A 8 1.86 -18.30 -3.48
C ILE A 8 2.03 -16.79 -3.26
N PHE A 9 3.25 -16.34 -2.99
CA PHE A 9 3.57 -14.92 -2.83
C PHE A 9 3.18 -14.12 -4.08
N LYS A 10 3.57 -14.58 -5.28
CA LYS A 10 3.27 -13.88 -6.54
C LYS A 10 1.76 -13.68 -6.73
N LYS A 11 0.94 -14.68 -6.42
CA LYS A 11 -0.52 -14.60 -6.54
C LYS A 11 -1.11 -13.57 -5.57
N ARG A 12 -0.69 -13.60 -4.30
CA ARG A 12 -1.13 -12.65 -3.27
C ARG A 12 -0.65 -11.23 -3.54
N TYR A 13 0.61 -11.08 -3.93
CA TYR A 13 1.23 -9.84 -4.36
C TYR A 13 0.45 -9.17 -5.49
N GLN A 14 0.10 -9.90 -6.55
CA GLN A 14 -0.68 -9.36 -7.65
C GLN A 14 -2.09 -8.94 -7.23
N TYR A 15 -2.75 -9.72 -6.38
CA TYR A 15 -4.10 -9.41 -5.92
C TYR A 15 -4.12 -8.14 -5.06
N ILE A 16 -3.20 -8.05 -4.09
CA ILE A 16 -3.09 -6.90 -3.18
C ILE A 16 -2.69 -5.64 -3.93
N LEU A 17 -1.78 -5.72 -4.91
CA LEU A 17 -1.44 -4.58 -5.77
C LEU A 17 -2.61 -4.09 -6.60
N ARG A 18 -3.36 -5.00 -7.23
CA ARG A 18 -4.57 -4.63 -7.98
C ARG A 18 -5.60 -3.99 -7.07
N PHE A 19 -5.79 -4.54 -5.88
CA PHE A 19 -6.68 -3.97 -4.88
C PHE A 19 -6.22 -2.58 -4.47
N LEU A 20 -4.94 -2.36 -4.17
CA LEU A 20 -4.36 -1.05 -3.83
C LEU A 20 -4.59 -0.02 -4.94
N ILE A 21 -4.33 -0.39 -6.20
CA ILE A 21 -4.53 0.51 -7.34
C ILE A 21 -6.01 0.87 -7.48
N LEU A 22 -6.90 -0.11 -7.39
CA LEU A 22 -8.35 0.11 -7.43
C LEU A 22 -8.82 0.95 -6.25
N TRP A 23 -8.27 0.73 -5.05
CA TRP A 23 -8.64 1.44 -3.83
C TRP A 23 -8.23 2.90 -3.90
N ILE A 24 -6.97 3.18 -4.28
CA ILE A 24 -6.46 4.55 -4.44
C ILE A 24 -7.17 5.25 -5.61
N GLY A 25 -7.36 4.56 -6.74
CA GLY A 25 -8.11 5.10 -7.88
C GLY A 25 -9.54 5.45 -7.51
N SER A 26 -10.23 4.56 -6.80
CA SER A 26 -11.59 4.82 -6.29
C SER A 26 -11.60 5.98 -5.29
N TYR A 27 -10.62 6.04 -4.39
CA TYR A 27 -10.52 7.16 -3.47
C TYR A 27 -10.38 8.49 -4.23
N THR A 28 -9.44 8.61 -5.17
CA THR A 28 -9.22 9.87 -5.91
C THR A 28 -10.43 10.31 -6.73
N LEU A 29 -11.19 9.37 -7.29
CA LEU A 29 -12.38 9.65 -8.09
C LEU A 29 -13.63 9.96 -7.25
N PHE A 30 -13.87 9.20 -6.19
CA PHE A 30 -15.13 9.26 -5.44
C PHE A 30 -15.06 10.14 -4.19
N ILE A 31 -13.89 10.42 -3.61
CA ILE A 31 -13.78 11.18 -2.34
C ILE A 31 -14.31 12.61 -2.47
N ARG A 32 -14.14 13.25 -3.64
CA ARG A 32 -14.67 14.61 -3.91
C ARG A 32 -16.19 14.65 -3.90
N TYR A 33 -16.84 13.52 -4.21
CA TYR A 33 -18.30 13.41 -4.28
C TYR A 33 -18.91 12.86 -2.98
N LEU A 34 -18.27 11.88 -2.34
CA LEU A 34 -18.83 11.22 -1.15
C LEU A 34 -18.54 11.97 0.16
N PHE A 35 -17.43 12.70 0.26
CA PHE A 35 -16.99 13.33 1.51
C PHE A 35 -16.50 14.77 1.26
N PRO A 36 -17.41 15.73 1.04
CA PRO A 36 -17.06 17.14 0.85
C PRO A 36 -16.38 17.75 2.09
N GLU A 37 -16.77 17.32 3.30
CA GLU A 37 -16.05 17.62 4.55
C GLU A 37 -15.06 16.50 4.87
N ASN A 38 -13.92 16.55 4.21
CA ASN A 38 -12.84 15.58 4.38
C ASN A 38 -12.16 15.75 5.74
N SER A 39 -12.66 15.03 6.75
CA SER A 39 -11.95 14.88 8.02
C SER A 39 -10.56 14.28 7.77
N PRO A 40 -9.48 14.93 8.22
CA PRO A 40 -8.11 14.44 8.00
C PRO A 40 -7.89 13.05 8.62
N LEU A 41 -8.62 12.70 9.68
CA LEU A 41 -8.61 11.36 10.27
C LEU A 41 -9.17 10.30 9.32
N LEU A 42 -10.29 10.58 8.65
CA LEU A 42 -10.85 9.66 7.65
C LEU A 42 -9.89 9.50 6.47
N GLN A 43 -9.29 10.60 6.00
CA GLN A 43 -8.26 10.52 4.96
C GLN A 43 -7.09 9.64 5.40
N MET A 44 -6.60 9.81 6.63
CA MET A 44 -5.50 9.03 7.18
C MET A 44 -5.82 7.53 7.25
N ILE A 45 -7.03 7.16 7.68
CA ILE A 45 -7.44 5.75 7.73
C ILE A 45 -7.48 5.14 6.32
N PHE A 46 -8.12 5.83 5.37
CA PHE A 46 -8.37 5.28 4.03
C PHE A 46 -7.13 5.31 3.12
N LEU A 47 -6.32 6.36 3.19
CA LEU A 47 -5.16 6.57 2.32
C LEU A 47 -3.85 6.05 2.91
N PHE A 48 -3.74 5.97 4.24
CA PHE A 48 -2.51 5.56 4.88
C PHE A 48 -2.67 4.22 5.60
N VAL A 49 -3.56 4.11 6.59
CA VAL A 49 -3.64 2.90 7.43
C VAL A 49 -3.93 1.64 6.61
N ILE A 50 -4.99 1.65 5.80
CA ILE A 50 -5.37 0.48 5.00
C ILE A 50 -4.26 0.10 3.99
N PRO A 51 -3.74 1.01 3.16
CA PRO A 51 -2.66 0.69 2.23
C PRO A 51 -1.37 0.25 2.92
N PHE A 52 -1.00 0.91 4.02
CA PHE A 52 0.21 0.62 4.77
C PHE A 52 0.18 -0.78 5.36
N SER A 53 -0.94 -1.18 5.97
CA SER A 53 -1.11 -2.53 6.51
C SER A 53 -0.96 -3.61 5.42
N LEU A 54 -1.50 -3.38 4.22
CA LEU A 54 -1.39 -4.32 3.11
C LEU A 54 0.05 -4.45 2.58
N VAL A 55 0.76 -3.33 2.44
CA VAL A 55 2.16 -3.33 2.00
C VAL A 55 3.06 -3.97 3.06
N ALA A 56 2.88 -3.62 4.34
CA ALA A 56 3.61 -4.23 5.45
C ALA A 56 3.36 -5.74 5.53
N TYR A 57 2.11 -6.19 5.33
CA TYR A 57 1.76 -7.60 5.25
C TYR A 57 2.54 -8.31 4.13
N LEU A 58 2.62 -7.71 2.93
CA LEU A 58 3.38 -8.28 1.82
C LEU A 58 4.88 -8.36 2.11
N ILE A 59 5.46 -7.37 2.80
CA ILE A 59 6.87 -7.43 3.21
C ILE A 59 7.09 -8.56 4.22
N TYR A 60 6.22 -8.68 5.22
CA TYR A 60 6.27 -9.79 6.16
C TYR A 60 6.18 -11.14 5.44
N GLU A 61 5.24 -11.26 4.50
CA GLU A 61 5.05 -12.49 3.72
C GLU A 61 6.25 -12.81 2.83
N TYR A 62 6.90 -11.80 2.25
CA TYR A 62 8.11 -11.94 1.46
C TYR A 62 9.24 -12.61 2.26
N PHE A 63 9.50 -12.12 3.48
CA PHE A 63 10.52 -12.69 4.37
C PHE A 63 10.11 -14.08 4.87
N ARG A 64 8.85 -14.25 5.27
CA ARG A 64 8.31 -15.54 5.75
C ARG A 64 8.43 -16.63 4.68
N LEU A 65 8.14 -16.33 3.43
CA LEU A 65 8.18 -17.27 2.32
C LEU A 65 9.57 -17.44 1.69
N LYS A 66 10.58 -16.71 2.21
CA LYS A 66 11.97 -16.71 1.71
C LYS A 66 12.04 -16.48 0.21
N VAL A 67 11.27 -15.50 -0.28
CA VAL A 67 11.21 -15.14 -1.69
C VAL A 67 12.55 -14.52 -2.09
N ALA A 68 13.20 -15.05 -3.12
CA ALA A 68 14.53 -14.60 -3.56
C ALA A 68 14.47 -13.48 -4.62
N LYS A 69 13.37 -12.72 -4.66
CA LYS A 69 13.11 -11.74 -5.73
C LYS A 69 13.29 -10.32 -5.23
N LEU A 70 14.54 -9.87 -5.24
CA LEU A 70 14.96 -8.52 -4.81
C LEU A 70 14.09 -7.39 -5.37
N GLY A 71 13.71 -7.47 -6.65
CA GLY A 71 12.89 -6.44 -7.29
C GLY A 71 11.53 -6.21 -6.62
N SER A 72 10.85 -7.27 -6.17
CA SER A 72 9.57 -7.10 -5.45
C SER A 72 9.74 -6.48 -4.07
N LEU A 73 10.85 -6.77 -3.39
CA LEU A 73 11.15 -6.17 -2.10
C LEU A 73 11.44 -4.67 -2.23
N ILE A 74 12.29 -4.30 -3.20
CA ILE A 74 12.61 -2.89 -3.48
C ILE A 74 11.31 -2.13 -3.78
N LEU A 75 10.44 -2.68 -4.64
CA LEU A 75 9.18 -2.04 -4.99
C LEU A 75 8.27 -1.87 -3.76
N LEU A 76 8.17 -2.89 -2.90
CA LEU A 76 7.40 -2.79 -1.64
C LEU A 76 7.94 -1.73 -0.70
N VAL A 77 9.27 -1.64 -0.54
CA VAL A 77 9.91 -0.63 0.32
C VAL A 77 9.68 0.78 -0.24
N VAL A 78 9.82 0.96 -1.55
CA VAL A 78 9.50 2.23 -2.22
C VAL A 78 8.03 2.61 -2.01
N LEU A 79 7.10 1.66 -2.17
CA LEU A 79 5.68 1.90 -1.92
C LEU A 79 5.42 2.33 -0.47
N LEU A 80 6.10 1.70 0.48
CA LEU A 80 5.98 2.00 1.90
C LEU A 80 6.51 3.41 2.19
N GLY A 81 7.63 3.81 1.58
CA GLY A 81 8.14 5.18 1.64
C GLY A 81 7.16 6.21 1.06
N MET A 82 6.55 5.91 -0.09
CA MET A 82 5.52 6.78 -0.69
C MET A 82 4.30 6.94 0.21
N LEU A 83 3.86 5.87 0.90
CA LEU A 83 2.77 5.95 1.87
C LEU A 83 3.12 6.84 3.08
N VAL A 84 4.37 6.81 3.55
CA VAL A 84 4.83 7.72 4.60
C VAL A 84 4.77 9.18 4.13
N LEU A 85 5.18 9.46 2.88
CA LEU A 85 5.06 10.82 2.32
C LEU A 85 3.59 11.28 2.26
N VAL A 86 2.68 10.41 1.81
CA VAL A 86 1.23 10.70 1.81
C VAL A 86 0.73 11.00 3.22
N CYS A 87 1.17 10.25 4.23
CA CYS A 87 0.83 10.50 5.62
C CYS A 87 1.29 11.89 6.09
N LEU A 88 2.54 12.27 5.78
CA LEU A 88 3.11 13.56 6.13
C LEU A 88 2.38 14.73 5.44
N GLN A 89 1.90 14.53 4.21
CA GLN A 89 1.07 15.50 3.49
C GLN A 89 -0.30 15.68 4.16
N ILE A 90 -0.97 14.59 4.55
CA ILE A 90 -2.28 14.65 5.24
C ILE A 90 -2.13 15.39 6.58
N LEU A 91 -1.04 15.14 7.31
CA LEU A 91 -0.72 15.83 8.56
C LEU A 91 -0.25 17.28 8.37
N LYS A 92 -0.13 17.77 7.12
CA LYS A 92 0.39 19.10 6.76
C LYS A 92 1.82 19.38 7.27
N VAL A 93 2.59 18.33 7.54
CA VAL A 93 4.01 18.46 7.94
C VAL A 93 4.88 18.85 6.76
N ILE A 94 4.52 18.39 5.57
CA ILE A 94 5.22 18.68 4.31
C ILE A 94 4.17 19.08 3.27
N THR A 95 4.42 20.16 2.56
CA THR A 95 3.71 20.53 1.33
C THR A 95 4.64 20.25 0.17
N LEU A 96 4.15 19.50 -0.82
CA LEU A 96 4.91 19.01 -1.97
C LEU A 96 4.43 19.70 -3.24
#